data_AF-A0A8C5T4S0-F1
#
_entry.id   AF-A0A8C5T4S0-F1
#
_cell.length_a   1.000
_cell.length_b   1.000
_cell.length_c   1.000
_cell.angle_alpha   90.00
_cell.angle_beta   90.00
_cell.angle_gamma   90.00
#
_symmetry.space_group_name_H-M   'P 1'
#
loop_
_entity.id
_entity.type
_entity.pdbx_description
1 polymer ?
#
loop_
_entity_poly.entity_id
_entity_poly.type
_entity_poly.pdbx_seq_one_letter_code
_entity_poly.pdbx_strand_id
1 'polypeptide(L)'
;AAAPGALPHLPPPPTGADLEQRKSGGPAAPGLTPITSSPPKWMAELENDDIDMLKELGSLTTANLMEKVRGLQNLAYQLGLDESREMTRGKFLNILEKPKK
;
A
#
# COMPACT_ATOMS: atom_id res chain seq x y z
N ALA A 1 23.74 -6.63 4.62
CA ALA A 1 22.97 -5.79 5.55
C ALA A 1 21.96 -4.99 4.73
N ALA A 2 20.68 -5.33 4.83
CA ALA A 2 19.60 -4.60 4.16
C ALA A 2 19.04 -3.56 5.14
N ALA A 3 18.91 -2.31 4.70
CA ALA A 3 18.42 -1.21 5.52
C ALA A 3 16.95 -1.42 5.92
N PRO A 4 16.56 -1.19 7.18
CA PRO A 4 15.16 -1.28 7.60
C PRO A 4 14.43 0.02 7.21
N GLY A 5 13.48 -0.05 6.27
CA GLY A 5 12.62 1.09 5.94
C GLY A 5 12.17 1.26 4.48
N ALA A 6 12.59 0.39 3.56
CA ALA A 6 12.09 0.45 2.19
C ALA A 6 10.71 -0.21 2.10
N LEU A 7 9.65 0.61 1.94
CA LEU A 7 8.35 0.12 1.46
C LEU A 7 8.58 -0.66 0.16
N PRO A 8 7.93 -1.83 -0.05
CA PRO A 8 8.06 -2.55 -1.31
C PRO A 8 7.57 -1.66 -2.44
N HIS A 9 8.47 -1.31 -3.36
CA HIS A 9 8.19 -0.53 -4.55
C HIS A 9 7.07 -1.21 -5.36
N LEU A 10 5.87 -0.63 -5.34
CA LEU A 10 4.73 -1.10 -6.11
C LEU A 10 5.06 -1.04 -7.61
N PRO A 11 4.82 -2.12 -8.39
CA PRO A 11 4.96 -2.05 -9.84
C PRO A 11 3.93 -1.04 -10.42
N PRO A 12 4.29 -0.31 -11.49
CA PRO A 12 3.40 0.68 -12.09
C PRO A 12 2.14 0.01 -12.65
N PRO A 13 0.99 0.71 -12.66
CA PRO A 13 -0.23 0.19 -13.26
C PRO A 13 -0.02 -0.04 -14.78
N PRO A 14 -0.57 -1.12 -15.35
CA PRO A 14 -0.46 -1.39 -16.78
C PRO A 14 -1.13 -0.26 -17.57
N THR A 15 -0.36 0.41 -18.41
CA THR A 15 -0.84 1.45 -19.34
C THR A 15 -1.73 0.83 -20.42
N GLY A 16 -2.66 1.62 -21.00
CA GLY A 16 -3.63 1.14 -21.99
C GLY A 16 -3.06 0.43 -23.23
N ALA A 17 -1.76 0.63 -23.54
CA ALA A 17 -1.05 -0.11 -24.59
C ALA A 17 -0.93 -1.62 -24.29
N ASP A 18 -0.90 -2.01 -23.02
CA ASP A 18 -0.77 -3.41 -22.56
C ASP A 18 -2.08 -4.20 -22.79
N LEU A 19 -3.22 -3.50 -22.81
CA LEU A 19 -4.54 -4.11 -23.01
C LEU A 19 -4.82 -4.43 -24.48
N GLU A 20 -4.30 -3.61 -25.41
CA GLU A 20 -4.54 -3.74 -26.86
C GLU A 20 -3.79 -4.95 -27.47
N GLN A 21 -2.66 -5.35 -26.89
CA GLN A 21 -1.88 -6.51 -27.36
C GLN A 21 -2.51 -7.87 -27.02
N ARG A 22 -3.55 -7.92 -26.19
CA ARG A 22 -4.26 -9.15 -25.82
C ARG A 22 -5.04 -9.78 -26.99
N LYS A 23 -5.30 -9.03 -28.07
CA LYS A 23 -6.28 -9.44 -29.10
C LYS A 23 -5.70 -10.12 -30.33
N SER A 24 -4.38 -10.11 -30.54
CA SER A 24 -3.75 -10.72 -31.72
C SER A 24 -2.66 -11.72 -31.30
N GLY A 25 -2.99 -13.01 -31.35
CA GLY A 25 -2.01 -14.08 -31.21
C GLY A 25 -1.01 -14.05 -32.37
N GLY A 26 0.23 -13.65 -32.07
CA GLY A 26 1.39 -13.74 -32.96
C GLY A 26 2.61 -14.24 -32.17
N PRO A 27 3.57 -14.93 -32.81
CA PRO A 27 4.66 -15.61 -32.11
C PRO A 27 5.58 -14.60 -31.40
N ALA A 28 5.89 -14.90 -30.14
CA ALA A 28 6.64 -14.06 -29.23
C ALA A 28 8.08 -13.82 -29.68
N ALA A 29 8.51 -12.56 -29.68
CA ALA A 29 9.92 -12.19 -29.72
C ALA A 29 10.60 -12.56 -28.38
N PRO A 30 11.85 -13.06 -28.39
CA PRO A 30 12.56 -13.47 -27.18
C PRO A 30 13.04 -12.23 -26.41
N GLY A 31 12.23 -11.78 -25.45
CA GLY A 31 12.58 -10.65 -24.59
C GLY A 31 11.55 -10.27 -23.53
N LEU A 32 10.32 -10.78 -23.61
CA LEU A 32 9.30 -10.55 -22.59
C LEU A 32 9.15 -11.80 -21.74
N THR A 33 9.69 -11.75 -20.52
CA THR A 33 9.36 -12.72 -19.48
C THR A 33 7.84 -12.84 -19.37
N PRO A 34 7.28 -14.05 -19.27
CA PRO A 34 5.83 -14.23 -19.19
C PRO A 34 5.30 -13.47 -17.96
N ILE A 35 4.55 -12.40 -18.22
CA ILE A 35 3.75 -11.74 -17.19
C ILE A 35 2.75 -12.76 -16.68
N THR A 36 2.95 -13.19 -15.43
CA THR A 36 2.08 -14.15 -14.76
C THR A 36 0.66 -13.61 -14.76
N SER A 37 -0.27 -14.30 -15.42
CA SER A 37 -1.69 -13.94 -15.60
C SER A 37 -2.51 -13.85 -14.30
N SER A 38 -1.88 -13.96 -13.13
CA SER A 38 -2.53 -13.88 -11.83
C SER A 38 -2.56 -12.43 -11.34
N PRO A 39 -3.71 -11.93 -10.82
CA PRO A 39 -3.77 -10.66 -10.11
C PRO A 39 -2.66 -10.58 -9.05
N PRO A 40 -1.99 -9.42 -8.89
CA PRO A 40 -0.99 -9.23 -7.85
C PRO A 40 -1.50 -9.64 -6.47
N LYS A 41 -0.60 -10.11 -5.59
CA LYS A 41 -0.97 -10.59 -4.24
C LYS A 41 -1.80 -9.56 -3.44
N TRP A 42 -1.56 -8.27 -3.62
CA TRP A 42 -2.34 -7.22 -2.96
C TRP A 42 -3.79 -7.13 -3.46
N MET A 43 -4.08 -7.51 -4.70
CA MET A 43 -5.46 -7.62 -5.20
C MET A 43 -6.15 -8.90 -4.74
N ALA A 44 -5.39 -9.94 -4.39
CA ALA A 44 -5.96 -11.24 -4.03
C ALA A 44 -6.66 -11.24 -2.66
N GLU A 45 -6.42 -10.21 -1.85
CA GLU A 45 -6.89 -10.11 -0.46
C GLU A 45 -7.81 -8.88 -0.23
N LEU A 46 -8.34 -8.29 -1.32
CA LEU A 46 -9.20 -7.11 -1.24
C LEU A 46 -10.62 -7.48 -0.80
N GLU A 47 -11.08 -6.91 0.31
CA GLU A 47 -12.45 -7.08 0.80
C GLU A 47 -13.43 -6.19 0.01
N ASN A 48 -14.73 -6.44 0.14
CA ASN A 48 -15.75 -5.61 -0.48
C ASN A 48 -15.64 -4.13 -0.06
N ASP A 49 -15.32 -3.87 1.21
CA ASP A 49 -15.15 -2.53 1.75
C ASP A 49 -13.94 -1.81 1.13
N ASP A 50 -12.84 -2.54 0.88
CA ASP A 50 -11.65 -2.00 0.22
C ASP A 50 -11.94 -1.61 -1.23
N ILE A 51 -12.70 -2.45 -1.94
CA ILE A 51 -13.14 -2.18 -3.32
C ILE A 51 -13.95 -0.88 -3.36
N ASP A 52 -14.86 -0.70 -2.41
CA ASP A 52 -15.71 0.49 -2.35
C ASP A 52 -14.93 1.74 -1.95
N MET A 53 -13.95 1.61 -1.07
CA MET A 53 -13.00 2.69 -0.75
C MET A 53 -12.17 3.10 -1.96
N LEU A 54 -11.69 2.13 -2.76
CA LEU A 54 -10.96 2.40 -4.00
C LEU A 54 -11.82 3.17 -5.01
N LYS A 55 -13.09 2.79 -5.16
CA LYS A 55 -14.04 3.51 -6.03
C LYS A 55 -14.29 4.92 -5.51
N GLU A 56 -14.49 5.09 -4.21
CA GLU A 56 -14.67 6.42 -3.60
C GLU A 56 -13.48 7.32 -3.93
N LEU A 57 -12.25 6.85 -3.68
CA LEU A 57 -11.02 7.60 -3.98
C LEU A 57 -10.85 7.88 -5.48
N GLY A 58 -11.17 6.92 -6.34
CA GLY A 58 -11.09 7.07 -7.80
C GLY A 58 -12.15 8.00 -8.39
N SER A 59 -13.27 8.23 -7.69
CA SER A 59 -14.32 9.16 -8.10
C SER A 59 -14.00 10.63 -7.79
N LEU A 60 -12.99 10.90 -6.97
CA LEU A 60 -12.59 12.25 -6.59
C LEU A 60 -11.88 12.98 -7.72
N THR A 61 -12.01 14.31 -7.73
CA THR A 61 -11.13 15.15 -8.52
C THR A 61 -9.69 15.04 -8.00
N THR A 62 -8.70 15.28 -8.86
CA THR A 62 -7.28 15.26 -8.45
C THR A 62 -7.00 16.19 -7.27
N ALA A 63 -7.63 17.37 -7.24
CA ALA A 63 -7.47 18.31 -6.13
C ALA A 63 -7.95 17.72 -4.79
N ASN A 64 -9.16 17.14 -4.78
CA ASN A 64 -9.74 16.55 -3.58
C ASN A 64 -8.97 15.30 -3.13
N LEU A 65 -8.47 14.50 -4.08
CA LEU A 65 -7.61 13.36 -3.78
C LEU A 65 -6.33 13.82 -3.07
N MET A 66 -5.66 14.85 -3.59
CA MET A 66 -4.44 15.39 -2.97
C MET A 66 -4.70 16.00 -1.59
N GLU A 67 -5.87 16.60 -1.38
CA GLU A 67 -6.30 17.06 -0.06
C GLU A 67 -6.49 15.88 0.92
N LYS A 68 -7.19 14.82 0.49
CA LYS A 68 -7.38 13.61 1.31
C LYS A 68 -6.05 12.93 1.66
N VAL A 69 -5.11 12.88 0.70
CA VAL A 69 -3.74 12.38 0.94
C VAL A 69 -3.01 13.21 1.99
N ARG A 70 -3.08 14.55 1.91
CA ARG A 70 -2.51 15.43 2.97
C ARG A 70 -3.19 15.21 4.32
N GLY A 71 -4.50 15.04 4.34
CA GLY A 71 -5.25 14.73 5.56
C GLY A 71 -4.77 13.44 6.23
N LEU A 72 -4.59 12.37 5.45
CA LEU A 72 -4.06 11.10 5.96
C LEU A 72 -2.62 11.22 6.49
N GLN A 73 -1.75 12.00 5.82
CA GLN A 73 -0.40 12.26 6.30
C GLN A 73 -0.39 13.02 7.64
N ASN A 74 -1.27 14.02 7.78
CA ASN A 74 -1.42 14.77 9.03
C ASN A 74 -1.94 13.86 10.16
N LEU A 75 -2.92 13.00 9.86
CA LEU A 75 -3.43 12.02 10.82
C LEU A 75 -2.33 11.03 11.24
N ALA A 76 -1.60 10.46 10.29
CA ALA A 76 -0.49 9.55 10.58
C ALA A 76 0.57 10.21 11.46
N TYR A 77 0.87 11.49 11.23
CA TYR A 77 1.78 12.25 12.09
C TYR A 77 1.25 12.39 13.52
N GLN A 78 -0.02 12.80 13.70
CA GLN A 78 -0.63 12.91 15.03
C GLN A 78 -0.65 11.57 15.77
N LEU A 79 -1.05 10.49 15.09
CA LEU A 79 -1.02 9.15 15.66
C LEU A 79 0.39 8.72 16.07
N GLY A 80 1.42 9.06 15.28
CA GLY A 80 2.81 8.80 15.65
C GLY A 80 3.26 9.54 16.91
N LEU A 81 2.82 10.80 17.09
CA LEU A 81 3.08 11.55 18.32
C LEU A 81 2.40 10.89 19.53
N ASP A 82 1.12 10.55 19.41
CA ASP A 82 0.36 9.89 20.47
C ASP A 82 0.97 8.54 20.84
N GLU A 83 1.27 7.70 19.84
CA GLU A 83 1.93 6.42 20.04
C GLU A 83 3.26 6.59 20.80
N SER A 84 4.11 7.53 20.38
CA SER A 84 5.40 7.77 21.04
C SER A 84 5.25 8.18 22.51
N ARG A 85 4.21 8.97 22.82
CA ARG A 85 3.89 9.41 24.18
C ARG A 85 3.42 8.23 25.03
N GLU A 86 2.51 7.42 24.51
CA GLU A 86 2.00 6.25 25.24
C GLU A 86 3.08 5.19 25.44
N MET A 87 3.96 4.98 24.46
CA MET A 87 5.11 4.08 24.59
C MET A 87 6.09 4.56 25.69
N THR A 88 6.35 5.85 25.74
CA THR A 88 7.18 6.46 26.79
C THR A 88 6.54 6.27 28.16
N ARG A 89 5.23 6.54 28.28
CA ARG A 89 4.47 6.33 29.51
C ARG A 89 4.50 4.87 29.96
N GLY A 90 4.27 3.92 29.04
CA GLY A 90 4.32 2.49 29.33
C GLY A 90 5.68 2.03 29.85
N LYS A 91 6.78 2.58 29.30
CA LYS A 91 8.14 2.31 29.77
C LYS A 91 8.35 2.74 31.22
N PHE A 92 7.88 3.93 31.61
CA PHE A 92 8.00 4.43 32.98
C PHE A 92 7.10 3.73 34.00
N LEU A 93 6.02 3.11 33.52
CA LEU A 93 5.11 2.32 34.34
C LEU A 93 5.49 0.83 34.39
N ASN A 94 6.60 0.45 33.74
CA ASN A 94 7.13 -0.92 33.71
C ASN A 94 6.07 -1.98 33.32
N ILE A 95 5.10 -1.60 32.48
CA ILE A 95 3.95 -2.46 32.14
C ILE A 95 4.35 -3.72 31.37
N LEU A 96 5.50 -3.68 30.68
CA LEU A 96 6.06 -4.80 29.93
C LEU A 96 7.20 -5.49 30.68
N GLU A 97 7.51 -5.07 31.92
CA GLU A 97 8.56 -5.74 32.70
C GLU A 97 8.07 -7.12 33.13
N LYS A 98 8.83 -8.16 32.79
CA LYS A 98 8.51 -9.52 33.17
C LYS A 98 8.62 -9.68 34.69
N PRO A 99 7.70 -10.40 35.35
CA PRO A 99 7.83 -10.70 36.77
C PRO A 99 9.17 -11.39 37.03
N LYS A 100 9.97 -10.83 37.95
CA LYS A 100 11.18 -11.50 38.45
C LYS A 100 10.73 -12.54 39.48
N LYS A 101 10.63 -13.80 39.06
CA LYS A 101 10.49 -14.97 39.92
C LYS A 101 11.53 -16.01 39.51
#